data_AF-A0A2V7J7C4-F1
#
_entry.id   AF-A0A2V7J7C4-F1
#
_cell.length_a   1.000
_cell.length_b   1.000
_cell.length_c   1.000
_cell.angle_alpha   90.00
_cell.angle_beta   90.00
_cell.angle_gamma   90.00
#
_symmetry.space_group_name_H-M   'P 1'
#
loop_
_entity.id
_entity.type
_entity.pdbx_description
1 polymer ?
#
loop_
_entity_poly.entity_id
_entity_poly.type
_entity_poly.pdbx_seq_one_letter_code
_entity_poly.pdbx_strand_id
1 'polypeptide(L)'
;MLLDQITGFGVLVGKPSVEGRGRTTSGDSGTGYTLVGTRIELTLAEREIRAVKALGRGKATGSDWTLTADTIELHIANRVLQQTFAWGDTARPHAVSALYTIQSDSLAIDSPGEVLTESRAFGKAFATAKRDSTVPANQTDWVTGDSITLRFVQDSDSVTKRPHSRLHELLARGSARALTHHQDKSDTTRLGPAINYSRGQQITLTMLRDRIEHVFVIGKADGVHLEPRPAVEADSVKRAAPPAPPAPRAPPPPPPPPSAVP
;
A
#
# COMPACT_ATOMS: atom_id res chain seq x y z
N MET A 1 -26.86 -22.53 8.46
CA MET A 1 -27.09 -22.83 9.89
C MET A 1 -28.21 -21.93 10.36
N LEU A 2 -29.35 -22.47 10.79
CA LEU A 2 -30.42 -21.69 11.43
C LEU A 2 -30.22 -21.83 12.95
N LEU A 3 -29.87 -20.75 13.65
CA LEU A 3 -29.78 -20.76 15.12
C LEU A 3 -31.07 -20.16 15.69
N ASP A 4 -31.83 -20.95 16.45
CA ASP A 4 -33.06 -20.54 17.13
C ASP A 4 -32.77 -20.04 18.57
N GLN A 5 -31.64 -19.37 18.78
CA GLN A 5 -31.24 -18.87 20.09
C GLN A 5 -31.26 -17.34 20.14
N ILE A 6 -31.86 -16.79 21.20
CA ILE A 6 -32.01 -15.34 21.42
C ILE A 6 -30.66 -14.71 21.78
N THR A 7 -29.84 -15.41 22.56
CA THR A 7 -28.43 -15.11 22.79
C THR A 7 -27.66 -16.40 22.67
N GLY A 8 -26.41 -16.34 22.23
CA GLY A 8 -25.65 -17.57 22.04
C GLY A 8 -24.22 -17.35 21.61
N PHE A 9 -23.47 -18.44 21.69
CA PHE A 9 -22.08 -18.50 21.29
C PHE A 9 -21.88 -19.74 20.41
N GLY A 10 -21.44 -19.53 19.18
CA GLY A 10 -21.11 -20.59 18.23
C GLY A 10 -19.61 -20.70 18.05
N VAL A 11 -19.12 -21.91 17.80
CA VAL A 11 -17.70 -22.14 17.49
C VAL A 11 -17.59 -22.99 16.23
N LEU A 12 -16.74 -22.55 15.31
CA LEU A 12 -16.31 -23.31 14.13
C LEU A 12 -14.83 -23.67 14.32
N VAL A 13 -14.47 -24.93 14.06
CA VAL A 13 -13.10 -25.47 14.25
C VAL A 13 -12.62 -26.23 13.01
N GLY A 14 -11.32 -26.51 12.93
CA GLY A 14 -10.70 -27.24 11.82
C GLY A 14 -10.14 -26.28 10.76
N LYS A 15 -10.92 -26.00 9.72
CA LYS A 15 -10.61 -25.00 8.68
C LYS A 15 -11.79 -24.05 8.47
N PRO A 16 -12.24 -23.35 9.53
CA PRO A 16 -13.46 -22.56 9.47
C PRO A 16 -13.30 -21.36 8.53
N SER A 17 -14.37 -21.06 7.81
CA SER A 17 -14.53 -19.87 6.98
C SER A 17 -15.92 -19.29 7.20
N VAL A 18 -16.00 -17.96 7.28
CA VAL A 18 -17.26 -17.21 7.31
C VAL A 18 -17.27 -16.25 6.14
N GLU A 19 -18.36 -16.25 5.38
CA GLU A 19 -18.58 -15.35 4.25
C GLU A 19 -19.76 -14.42 4.56
N GLY A 20 -19.53 -13.11 4.49
CA GLY A 20 -20.58 -12.10 4.42
C GLY A 20 -20.81 -11.72 2.97
N ARG A 21 -22.05 -11.75 2.49
CA ARG A 21 -22.39 -11.48 1.07
C ARG A 21 -22.55 -9.99 0.72
N GLY A 22 -22.35 -9.11 1.69
CA GLY A 22 -22.59 -7.68 1.54
C GLY A 22 -24.08 -7.31 1.38
N ARG A 23 -24.42 -6.03 1.56
CA ARG A 23 -25.76 -5.50 1.26
C ARG A 23 -25.82 -5.10 -0.22
N THR A 24 -26.80 -5.65 -0.93
CA THR A 24 -27.05 -5.38 -2.34
C THR A 24 -28.19 -4.36 -2.46
N THR A 25 -27.99 -3.23 -3.16
CA THR A 25 -29.10 -2.33 -3.53
C THR A 25 -29.72 -2.68 -4.90
N SER A 26 -29.06 -3.55 -5.66
CA SER A 26 -29.49 -4.13 -6.93
C SER A 26 -28.98 -5.57 -6.92
N GLY A 27 -29.72 -6.56 -7.41
CA GLY A 27 -29.49 -8.01 -7.19
C GLY A 27 -28.17 -8.64 -7.67
N ASP A 28 -27.11 -7.87 -7.85
CA ASP A 28 -25.73 -8.33 -7.97
C ASP A 28 -25.12 -8.64 -6.61
N SER A 29 -24.16 -9.57 -6.59
CA SER A 29 -23.38 -9.91 -5.40
C SER A 29 -22.74 -8.65 -4.83
N GLY A 30 -23.12 -8.26 -3.61
CA GLY A 30 -22.47 -7.18 -2.88
C GLY A 30 -20.99 -7.49 -2.69
N THR A 31 -20.17 -6.48 -2.44
CA THR A 31 -18.75 -6.70 -2.11
C THR A 31 -18.67 -7.39 -0.75
N GLY A 32 -18.69 -8.72 -0.82
CA GLY A 32 -18.64 -9.57 0.35
C GLY A 32 -17.30 -9.53 1.05
N TYR A 33 -17.27 -10.11 2.25
CA TYR A 33 -16.05 -10.36 2.97
C TYR A 33 -15.93 -11.84 3.31
N THR A 34 -14.70 -12.32 3.41
CA THR A 34 -14.38 -13.66 3.90
C THR A 34 -13.48 -13.54 5.12
N LEU A 35 -13.79 -14.27 6.18
CA LEU A 35 -12.97 -14.41 7.37
C LEU A 35 -12.59 -15.87 7.57
N VAL A 36 -11.29 -16.13 7.68
CA VAL A 36 -10.75 -17.44 8.00
C VAL A 36 -9.85 -17.36 9.24
N GLY A 37 -9.74 -18.48 9.94
CA GLY A 37 -8.85 -18.63 11.09
C GLY A 37 -8.72 -20.11 11.47
N THR A 38 -7.99 -20.40 12.55
CA THR A 38 -7.92 -21.76 13.10
C THR A 38 -9.20 -22.13 13.86
N ARG A 39 -9.79 -21.13 14.50
CA ARG A 39 -11.07 -21.19 15.21
C ARG A 39 -11.85 -19.91 14.91
N ILE A 40 -13.15 -20.04 14.65
CA ILE A 40 -14.04 -18.89 14.55
C ILE A 40 -15.09 -18.97 15.64
N GLU A 41 -15.25 -17.89 16.38
CA GLU A 41 -16.27 -17.69 17.39
C GLU A 41 -17.35 -16.75 16.86
N LEU A 42 -18.61 -17.10 17.14
CA LEU A 42 -19.79 -16.36 16.70
C LEU A 42 -20.54 -15.91 17.94
N THR A 43 -20.73 -14.60 18.08
CA THR A 43 -21.59 -14.04 19.14
C THR A 43 -22.95 -13.73 18.56
N LEU A 44 -24.01 -14.25 19.18
CA LEU A 44 -25.38 -14.01 18.78
C LEU A 44 -26.14 -13.17 19.80
N ALA A 45 -26.96 -12.25 19.30
CA ALA A 45 -27.99 -11.57 20.05
C ALA A 45 -29.21 -11.32 19.16
N GLU A 46 -30.41 -11.48 19.71
CA GLU A 46 -31.69 -11.34 19.03
C GLU A 46 -31.80 -12.22 17.78
N ARG A 47 -31.29 -13.46 17.86
CA ARG A 47 -31.25 -14.42 16.72
C ARG A 47 -30.42 -13.93 15.52
N GLU A 48 -29.57 -12.92 15.72
CA GLU A 48 -28.65 -12.40 14.71
C GLU A 48 -27.20 -12.55 15.17
N ILE A 49 -26.29 -12.74 14.21
CA ILE A 49 -24.85 -12.68 14.46
C ILE A 49 -24.49 -11.22 14.71
N ARG A 50 -23.90 -10.93 15.87
CA ARG A 50 -23.41 -9.61 16.28
C ARG A 50 -21.91 -9.48 16.15
N ALA A 51 -21.17 -10.57 16.34
CA ALA A 51 -19.73 -10.58 16.11
C ALA A 51 -19.24 -11.92 15.56
N VAL A 52 -18.17 -11.86 14.77
CA VAL A 52 -17.43 -13.01 14.25
C VAL A 52 -15.96 -12.82 14.56
N LYS A 53 -15.39 -13.67 15.40
CA LYS A 53 -14.00 -13.56 15.87
C LYS A 53 -13.19 -14.74 15.38
N ALA A 54 -12.24 -14.49 14.49
CA ALA A 54 -11.25 -15.47 14.07
C ALA A 54 -10.03 -15.42 14.99
N LEU A 55 -9.67 -16.57 15.55
CA LEU A 55 -8.48 -16.76 16.36
C LEU A 55 -7.47 -17.65 15.62
N GLY A 56 -6.19 -17.36 15.83
CA GLY A 56 -5.07 -18.13 15.32
C GLY A 56 -4.94 -18.00 13.81
N ARG A 57 -4.07 -17.08 13.37
CA ARG A 57 -3.82 -16.74 11.96
C ARG A 57 -5.07 -16.25 11.23
N GLY A 58 -5.76 -15.28 11.84
CA GLY A 58 -6.89 -14.61 11.23
C GLY A 58 -6.51 -13.98 9.89
N LYS A 59 -7.36 -14.21 8.88
CA LYS A 59 -7.31 -13.48 7.61
C LYS A 59 -8.71 -13.04 7.22
N ALA A 60 -8.90 -11.73 7.09
CA ALA A 60 -10.09 -11.13 6.52
C ALA A 60 -9.78 -10.61 5.11
N THR A 61 -10.65 -10.86 4.15
CA THR A 61 -10.56 -10.33 2.78
C THR A 61 -11.87 -9.62 2.47
N GLY A 62 -11.81 -8.37 2.03
CA GLY A 62 -12.94 -7.62 1.50
C GLY A 62 -12.61 -7.07 0.10
N SER A 63 -13.45 -6.18 -0.42
CA SER A 63 -13.25 -5.53 -1.72
C SER A 63 -11.95 -4.75 -1.81
N ASP A 64 -11.67 -3.96 -0.78
CA ASP A 64 -10.62 -2.95 -0.83
C ASP A 64 -9.39 -3.36 0.01
N TRP A 65 -9.51 -4.40 0.83
CA TRP A 65 -8.47 -4.78 1.80
C TRP A 65 -8.33 -6.29 1.98
N THR A 66 -7.09 -6.71 2.22
CA THR A 66 -6.74 -7.97 2.86
C THR A 66 -6.08 -7.68 4.20
N LEU A 67 -6.61 -8.22 5.28
CA LEU A 67 -6.12 -8.03 6.65
C LEU A 67 -5.70 -9.37 7.23
N THR A 68 -4.52 -9.42 7.85
CA THR A 68 -4.02 -10.58 8.59
C THR A 68 -3.62 -10.17 10.00
N ALA A 69 -3.87 -11.03 10.99
CA ALA A 69 -3.46 -10.84 12.38
C ALA A 69 -3.59 -12.17 13.17
N ASP A 70 -3.16 -12.21 14.43
CA ASP A 70 -3.45 -13.34 15.32
C ASP A 70 -4.95 -13.47 15.58
N THR A 71 -5.61 -12.34 15.86
CA THR A 71 -7.05 -12.26 16.10
C THR A 71 -7.66 -11.18 15.23
N ILE A 72 -8.78 -11.50 14.58
CA ILE A 72 -9.61 -10.53 13.86
C ILE A 72 -11.05 -10.70 14.35
N GLU A 73 -11.68 -9.61 14.77
CA GLU A 73 -13.08 -9.57 15.19
C GLU A 73 -13.89 -8.62 14.30
N LEU A 74 -14.95 -9.16 13.69
CA LEU A 74 -15.88 -8.42 12.85
C LEU A 74 -17.14 -8.13 13.64
N HIS A 75 -17.54 -6.86 13.70
CA HIS A 75 -18.78 -6.42 14.36
C HIS A 75 -19.87 -6.18 13.31
N ILE A 76 -21.03 -6.77 13.55
CA ILE A 76 -22.14 -6.81 12.61
C ILE A 76 -23.38 -6.21 13.27
N ALA A 77 -24.00 -5.26 12.58
CA ALA A 77 -25.29 -4.70 12.97
C ALA A 77 -26.21 -4.66 11.73
N ASN A 78 -27.50 -4.97 11.92
CA ASN A 78 -28.48 -5.01 10.82
C ASN A 78 -28.01 -5.88 9.64
N ARG A 79 -27.39 -7.03 9.95
CA ARG A 79 -26.77 -7.99 9.02
C ARG A 79 -25.67 -7.41 8.12
N VAL A 80 -25.06 -6.31 8.52
CA VAL A 80 -24.02 -5.61 7.74
C VAL A 80 -22.81 -5.34 8.61
N LEU A 81 -21.62 -5.51 8.02
CA LEU A 81 -20.35 -5.20 8.69
C LEU A 81 -20.34 -3.72 9.07
N GLN A 82 -19.98 -3.44 10.33
CA GLN A 82 -19.85 -2.07 10.84
C GLN A 82 -18.41 -1.73 11.14
N GLN A 83 -17.67 -2.69 11.70
CA GLN A 83 -16.34 -2.47 12.21
C GLN A 83 -15.53 -3.76 12.20
N THR A 84 -14.23 -3.63 11.98
CA THR A 84 -13.26 -4.73 12.06
C THR A 84 -12.16 -4.34 13.03
N PHE A 85 -11.89 -5.19 14.00
CA PHE A 85 -10.74 -5.07 14.88
C PHE A 85 -9.75 -6.18 14.59
N ALA A 86 -8.46 -5.86 14.67
CA ALA A 86 -7.39 -6.84 14.58
C ALA A 86 -6.29 -6.51 15.58
N TRP A 87 -5.72 -7.54 16.20
CA TRP A 87 -4.61 -7.42 17.13
C TRP A 87 -3.84 -8.74 17.20
N GLY A 88 -2.60 -8.67 17.66
CA GLY A 88 -1.76 -9.85 17.81
C GLY A 88 -0.37 -9.52 18.27
N ASP A 89 0.21 -10.46 19.02
CA ASP A 89 1.59 -10.37 19.51
C ASP A 89 2.56 -11.02 18.52
N THR A 90 2.19 -12.18 17.96
CA THR A 90 3.03 -12.96 17.05
C THR A 90 2.82 -12.57 15.59
N ALA A 91 1.56 -12.53 15.14
CA ALA A 91 1.18 -11.93 13.86
C ALA A 91 0.43 -10.62 14.14
N ARG A 92 1.19 -9.53 14.09
CA ARG A 92 0.68 -8.17 14.17
C ARG A 92 -0.25 -7.87 12.99
N PRO A 93 -1.31 -7.07 13.19
CA PRO A 93 -2.14 -6.56 12.11
C PRO A 93 -1.34 -6.06 10.91
N HIS A 94 -1.65 -6.63 9.75
CA HIS A 94 -1.11 -6.24 8.46
C HIS A 94 -2.26 -6.14 7.47
N ALA A 95 -2.62 -4.91 7.11
CA ALA A 95 -3.68 -4.58 6.16
C ALA A 95 -3.07 -4.12 4.84
N VAL A 96 -3.51 -4.70 3.73
CA VAL A 96 -3.04 -4.38 2.38
C VAL A 96 -4.24 -4.00 1.53
N SER A 97 -4.21 -2.84 0.90
CA SER A 97 -5.19 -2.39 -0.09
C SER A 97 -4.57 -2.22 -1.47
N ALA A 98 -5.40 -1.79 -2.43
CA ALA A 98 -4.94 -1.41 -3.75
C ALA A 98 -3.96 -0.22 -3.76
N LEU A 99 -3.91 0.60 -2.70
CA LEU A 99 -3.11 1.84 -2.68
C LEU A 99 -2.20 1.98 -1.45
N TYR A 100 -2.45 1.24 -0.37
CA TYR A 100 -1.73 1.42 0.90
C TYR A 100 -1.55 0.10 1.64
N THR A 101 -0.49 0.02 2.42
CA THR A 101 -0.27 -1.05 3.40
C THR A 101 -0.14 -0.44 4.78
N ILE A 102 -0.73 -1.09 5.79
CA ILE A 102 -0.72 -0.65 7.19
C ILE A 102 -0.24 -1.81 8.06
N GLN A 103 0.66 -1.52 8.99
CA GLN A 103 1.13 -2.43 10.04
C GLN A 103 1.06 -1.72 11.39
N SER A 104 0.65 -2.45 12.42
CA SER A 104 0.56 -1.93 13.79
C SER A 104 0.39 -3.05 14.81
N ASP A 105 0.44 -2.74 16.11
CA ASP A 105 0.16 -3.71 17.17
C ASP A 105 -1.35 -4.02 17.25
N SER A 106 -2.20 -3.02 17.03
CA SER A 106 -3.65 -3.18 16.86
C SER A 106 -4.20 -2.28 15.75
N LEU A 107 -5.31 -2.69 15.14
CA LEU A 107 -5.95 -2.00 14.04
C LEU A 107 -7.47 -2.04 14.24
N ALA A 108 -8.12 -0.89 14.06
CA ALA A 108 -9.56 -0.76 13.95
C ALA A 108 -9.91 -0.18 12.57
N ILE A 109 -10.87 -0.78 11.89
CA ILE A 109 -11.38 -0.32 10.59
C ILE A 109 -12.87 -0.08 10.76
N ASP A 110 -13.30 1.15 10.53
CA ASP A 110 -14.69 1.57 10.60
C ASP A 110 -15.28 1.54 9.20
N SER A 111 -16.28 0.68 9.01
CA SER A 111 -16.94 0.45 7.72
C SER A 111 -18.47 0.43 7.87
N PRO A 112 -19.10 1.48 8.42
CA PRO A 112 -20.55 1.49 8.67
C PRO A 112 -21.31 1.31 7.36
N GLY A 113 -22.21 0.33 7.34
CA GLY A 113 -22.95 0.01 6.12
C GLY A 113 -22.09 -0.60 5.02
N GLU A 114 -20.96 -1.25 5.36
CA GLU A 114 -19.93 -1.76 4.43
C GLU A 114 -19.19 -0.69 3.63
N VAL A 115 -19.25 0.55 4.09
CA VAL A 115 -18.56 1.68 3.47
C VAL A 115 -17.38 2.06 4.35
N LEU A 116 -16.14 1.85 3.88
CA LEU A 116 -14.94 2.23 4.63
C LEU A 116 -14.86 3.75 4.81
N THR A 117 -14.85 4.21 6.07
CA THR A 117 -14.78 5.63 6.44
C THR A 117 -13.51 5.98 7.20
N GLU A 118 -13.02 5.09 8.06
CA GLU A 118 -11.83 5.35 8.88
C GLU A 118 -11.02 4.07 9.12
N SER A 119 -9.71 4.21 9.27
CA SER A 119 -8.83 3.15 9.79
C SER A 119 -7.89 3.73 10.81
N ARG A 120 -7.79 3.08 11.97
CA ARG A 120 -6.99 3.52 13.13
C ARG A 120 -6.02 2.42 13.52
N ALA A 121 -4.75 2.69 13.32
CA ALA A 121 -3.63 1.82 13.65
C ALA A 121 -2.96 2.32 14.94
N PHE A 122 -2.72 1.43 15.90
CA PHE A 122 -2.15 1.77 17.20
C PHE A 122 -0.96 0.88 17.55
N GLY A 123 0.05 1.49 18.17
CA GLY A 123 1.28 0.82 18.56
C GLY A 123 2.17 0.53 17.35
N LYS A 124 3.33 1.20 17.27
CA LYS A 124 4.29 1.05 16.16
C LYS A 124 3.60 1.14 14.79
N ALA A 125 2.67 2.09 14.65
CA ALA A 125 1.87 2.23 13.45
C ALA A 125 2.77 2.65 12.28
N PHE A 126 2.68 1.93 11.17
CA PHE A 126 3.50 2.11 9.98
C PHE A 126 2.61 1.95 8.75
N ALA A 127 2.55 2.97 7.91
CA ALA A 127 1.79 2.97 6.68
C ALA A 127 2.72 3.25 5.50
N THR A 128 2.53 2.53 4.40
CA THR A 128 3.24 2.76 3.15
C THR A 128 2.26 2.97 2.01
N ALA A 129 2.58 3.86 1.08
CA ALA A 129 1.90 3.88 -0.22
C ALA A 129 2.27 2.62 -1.00
N LYS A 130 1.33 2.12 -1.82
CA LYS A 130 1.59 1.01 -2.71
C LYS A 130 2.55 1.50 -3.78
N ARG A 131 3.69 0.84 -3.83
CA ARG A 131 4.72 0.96 -4.86
C ARG A 131 4.12 0.72 -6.25
N ASP A 132 4.25 1.69 -7.16
CA ASP A 132 4.16 1.39 -8.58
C ASP A 132 5.38 0.54 -8.97
N SER A 133 5.15 -0.49 -9.80
CA SER A 133 6.18 -1.37 -10.35
C SER A 133 7.37 -0.63 -10.96
N THR A 134 7.14 0.59 -11.46
CA THR A 134 8.14 1.49 -12.06
C THR A 134 9.01 2.23 -11.04
N VAL A 135 8.58 2.31 -9.77
CA VAL A 135 9.29 3.02 -8.71
C VAL A 135 10.24 2.06 -7.98
N PRO A 136 11.54 2.37 -7.83
CA PRO A 136 12.48 1.57 -7.05
C PRO A 136 11.99 1.26 -5.63
N ALA A 137 12.29 0.08 -5.08
CA ALA A 137 11.78 -0.34 -3.77
C ALA A 137 12.16 0.61 -2.62
N ASN A 138 13.33 1.24 -2.72
CA ASN A 138 13.82 2.25 -1.78
C ASN A 138 13.15 3.63 -1.92
N GLN A 139 12.22 3.80 -2.87
CA GLN A 139 11.47 5.04 -3.12
C GLN A 139 9.98 4.90 -2.75
N THR A 140 9.69 4.01 -1.79
CA THR A 140 8.31 3.86 -1.28
C THR A 140 8.04 4.91 -0.21
N ASP A 141 6.98 5.69 -0.39
CA ASP A 141 6.53 6.65 0.62
C ASP A 141 6.00 5.93 1.85
N TRP A 142 6.36 6.45 3.02
CA TRP A 142 5.94 5.89 4.29
C TRP A 142 5.69 6.94 5.36
N VAL A 143 4.82 6.57 6.29
CA VAL A 143 4.46 7.37 7.46
C VAL A 143 4.41 6.45 8.66
N THR A 144 4.95 6.90 9.79
CA THR A 144 4.94 6.14 11.04
C THR A 144 4.63 7.03 12.23
N GLY A 145 4.16 6.43 13.31
CA GLY A 145 3.92 7.08 14.60
C GLY A 145 3.50 6.06 15.64
N ASP A 146 3.12 6.55 16.82
CA ASP A 146 2.56 5.71 17.87
C ASP A 146 1.14 5.29 17.48
N SER A 147 0.43 6.18 16.77
CA SER A 147 -0.83 5.86 16.08
C SER A 147 -0.92 6.55 14.73
N ILE A 148 -1.67 5.94 13.83
CA ILE A 148 -2.02 6.48 12.53
C ILE A 148 -3.54 6.39 12.36
N THR A 149 -4.16 7.47 11.87
CA THR A 149 -5.57 7.52 11.47
C THR A 149 -5.67 7.84 9.98
N LEU A 150 -6.32 7.00 9.21
CA LEU A 150 -6.65 7.24 7.80
C LEU A 150 -8.15 7.55 7.71
N ARG A 151 -8.51 8.65 7.05
CA ARG A 151 -9.90 9.02 6.78
C ARG A 151 -10.19 8.89 5.30
N PHE A 152 -11.33 8.30 4.99
CA PHE A 152 -11.74 8.03 3.62
C PHE A 152 -12.99 8.83 3.26
N VAL A 153 -13.05 9.26 2.01
CA VAL A 153 -14.24 9.84 1.39
C VAL A 153 -14.75 8.90 0.32
N GLN A 154 -16.07 8.92 0.08
CA GLN A 154 -16.67 8.16 -1.00
C GLN A 154 -16.50 8.87 -2.33
N ASP A 155 -16.00 8.15 -3.31
CA ASP A 155 -15.84 8.63 -4.68
C ASP A 155 -16.38 7.59 -5.66
N SER A 156 -16.71 8.00 -6.88
CA SER A 156 -17.15 7.09 -7.93
C SER A 156 -16.05 6.91 -8.94
N ASP A 157 -15.71 5.66 -9.24
CA ASP A 157 -14.75 5.37 -10.30
C ASP A 157 -15.25 5.95 -11.63
N SER A 158 -14.38 6.67 -12.34
CA SER A 158 -14.80 7.43 -13.52
C SER A 158 -15.24 6.52 -14.68
N VAL A 159 -14.72 5.28 -14.73
CA VAL A 159 -14.95 4.30 -15.81
C VAL A 159 -16.10 3.36 -15.47
N THR A 160 -16.01 2.68 -14.33
CA THR A 160 -16.97 1.65 -13.88
C THR A 160 -18.17 2.25 -13.15
N LYS A 161 -18.11 3.53 -12.76
CA LYS A 161 -19.12 4.22 -11.93
C LYS A 161 -19.39 3.54 -10.58
N ARG A 162 -18.52 2.61 -10.17
CA ARG A 162 -18.65 1.93 -8.88
C ARG A 162 -18.18 2.85 -7.76
N PRO A 163 -18.91 2.92 -6.64
CA PRO A 163 -18.43 3.64 -5.47
C PRO A 163 -17.17 2.95 -4.93
N HIS A 164 -16.21 3.74 -4.47
CA HIS A 164 -15.03 3.28 -3.76
C HIS A 164 -14.62 4.27 -2.69
N SER A 165 -13.98 3.77 -1.63
CA SER A 165 -13.39 4.59 -0.59
C SER A 165 -12.02 5.10 -1.03
N ARG A 166 -11.85 6.41 -1.08
CA ARG A 166 -10.58 7.07 -1.41
C ARG A 166 -10.00 7.76 -0.18
N LEU A 167 -8.70 7.58 0.05
CA LEU A 167 -7.99 8.26 1.15
C LEU A 167 -8.08 9.77 0.95
N HIS A 168 -8.48 10.48 2.00
CA HIS A 168 -8.57 11.94 2.03
C HIS A 168 -7.54 12.57 2.97
N GLU A 169 -7.32 11.92 4.11
CA GLU A 169 -6.40 12.41 5.14
C GLU A 169 -5.68 11.23 5.79
N LEU A 170 -4.38 11.39 6.06
CA LEU A 170 -3.61 10.52 6.94
C LEU A 170 -3.02 11.35 8.07
N LEU A 171 -3.24 10.90 9.30
CA LEU A 171 -2.80 11.58 10.51
C LEU A 171 -1.97 10.66 11.39
N ALA A 172 -0.67 10.90 11.47
CA ALA A 172 0.24 10.21 12.38
C ALA A 172 0.46 11.04 13.65
N ARG A 173 0.46 10.40 14.81
CA ARG A 173 0.64 11.04 16.13
C ARG A 173 1.67 10.32 16.98
N GLY A 174 2.23 11.03 17.95
CA GLY A 174 3.24 10.50 18.87
C GLY A 174 4.63 10.75 18.32
N SER A 175 5.40 9.67 18.13
CA SER A 175 6.70 9.73 17.46
C SER A 175 6.56 9.82 15.93
N ALA A 176 5.83 10.82 15.42
CA ALA A 176 5.42 10.91 14.03
C ALA A 176 6.61 11.19 13.09
N ARG A 177 6.73 10.40 12.01
CA ARG A 177 7.75 10.58 10.97
C ARG A 177 7.17 10.24 9.60
N ALA A 178 7.60 10.95 8.57
CA ALA A 178 7.18 10.71 7.20
C ALA A 178 8.37 10.82 6.24
N LEU A 179 8.38 9.97 5.23
CA LEU A 179 9.26 10.04 4.07
C LEU A 179 8.38 10.10 2.82
N THR A 180 8.52 11.16 2.03
CA THR A 180 7.76 11.35 0.79
C THR A 180 8.69 11.66 -0.37
N HIS A 181 8.35 11.10 -1.53
CA HIS A 181 9.05 11.32 -2.79
C HIS A 181 8.20 12.22 -3.69
N HIS A 182 8.79 13.32 -4.14
CA HIS A 182 8.14 14.29 -5.01
C HIS A 182 8.79 14.23 -6.39
N GLN A 183 8.01 13.85 -7.40
CA GLN A 183 8.45 13.95 -8.79
C GLN A 183 8.12 15.32 -9.35
N ASP A 184 9.14 16.04 -9.81
CA ASP A 184 8.95 17.24 -10.60
C ASP A 184 8.72 16.85 -12.07
N LYS A 185 7.57 17.22 -12.62
CA LYS A 185 7.22 16.95 -14.02
C LYS A 185 8.06 17.75 -15.01
N SER A 186 8.66 18.85 -14.56
CA SER A 186 9.56 19.68 -15.36
C SER A 186 11.01 19.21 -15.29
N ASP A 187 11.33 18.29 -14.36
CA ASP A 187 12.66 17.71 -14.25
C ASP A 187 12.88 16.66 -15.35
N THR A 188 13.68 17.04 -16.34
CA THR A 188 14.08 16.20 -17.47
C THR A 188 15.36 15.40 -17.21
N THR A 189 16.01 15.60 -16.05
CA THR A 189 17.33 15.03 -15.76
C THR A 189 17.30 13.52 -15.51
N ARG A 190 16.13 12.95 -15.22
CA ARG A 190 15.94 11.52 -14.86
C ARG A 190 16.76 11.06 -13.65
N LEU A 191 17.19 11.99 -12.78
CA LEU A 191 18.10 11.70 -11.66
C LEU A 191 17.39 11.16 -10.41
N GLY A 192 16.06 11.21 -10.37
CA GLY A 192 15.22 10.67 -9.29
C GLY A 192 14.28 11.72 -8.71
N PRO A 193 13.37 11.35 -7.80
CA PRO A 193 12.50 12.31 -7.12
C PRO A 193 13.26 13.10 -6.05
N ALA A 194 12.77 14.30 -5.75
CA ALA A 194 13.11 14.99 -4.51
C ALA A 194 12.57 14.20 -3.31
N ILE A 195 13.29 14.21 -2.20
CA ILE A 195 12.96 13.45 -0.99
C ILE A 195 12.72 14.43 0.13
N ASN A 196 11.57 14.31 0.79
CA ASN A 196 11.27 15.02 2.02
C ASN A 196 11.16 14.04 3.17
N TYR A 197 11.95 14.28 4.22
CA TYR A 197 11.87 13.57 5.47
C TYR A 197 11.46 14.54 6.57
N SER A 198 10.38 14.22 7.28
CA SER A 198 9.82 15.07 8.33
C SER A 198 9.62 14.29 9.61
N ARG A 199 9.84 14.93 10.76
CA ARG A 199 9.57 14.41 12.10
C ARG A 199 8.83 15.45 12.94
N GLY A 200 7.93 15.00 13.80
CA GLY A 200 7.20 15.86 14.71
C GLY A 200 6.37 15.07 15.72
N GLN A 201 5.56 15.79 16.50
CA GLN A 201 4.59 15.17 17.41
C GLN A 201 3.35 14.68 16.64
N GLN A 202 3.05 15.37 15.54
CA GLN A 202 1.95 15.05 14.65
C GLN A 202 2.35 15.38 13.21
N ILE A 203 2.02 14.49 12.28
CA ILE A 203 2.13 14.72 10.85
C ILE A 203 0.76 14.45 10.22
N THR A 204 0.22 15.46 9.52
CA THR A 204 -1.00 15.34 8.73
C THR A 204 -0.65 15.41 7.25
N LEU A 205 -1.07 14.41 6.47
CA LEU A 205 -1.04 14.44 5.01
C LEU A 205 -2.46 14.62 4.50
N THR A 206 -2.68 15.63 3.67
CA THR A 206 -3.93 15.78 2.92
C THR A 206 -3.74 15.26 1.51
N MET A 207 -4.76 14.56 1.01
CA MET A 207 -4.72 13.92 -0.30
C MET A 207 -5.58 14.69 -1.31
N LEU A 208 -5.00 15.01 -2.46
CA LEU A 208 -5.72 15.41 -3.66
C LEU A 208 -5.80 14.21 -4.61
N ARG A 209 -6.98 13.58 -4.64
CA ARG A 209 -7.21 12.30 -5.33
C ARG A 209 -6.30 11.20 -4.78
N ASP A 210 -5.30 10.79 -5.57
CA ASP A 210 -4.34 9.72 -5.32
C ASP A 210 -2.95 10.24 -4.93
N ARG A 211 -2.80 11.56 -4.79
CA ARG A 211 -1.52 12.23 -4.52
C ARG A 211 -1.57 13.06 -3.25
N ILE A 212 -0.42 13.17 -2.60
CA ILE A 212 -0.22 14.07 -1.45
C ILE A 212 -0.30 15.51 -1.95
N GLU A 213 -1.13 16.32 -1.31
CA GLU A 213 -1.29 17.75 -1.60
C GLU A 213 -0.50 18.59 -0.61
N HIS A 214 -0.71 18.37 0.69
CA HIS A 214 -0.02 19.08 1.76
C HIS A 214 0.49 18.13 2.84
N VAL A 215 1.62 18.53 3.45
CA VAL A 215 2.18 17.90 4.64
C VAL A 215 2.27 18.96 5.74
N PHE A 216 1.54 18.74 6.83
CA PHE A 216 1.58 19.60 8.01
C PHE A 216 2.27 18.87 9.16
N VAL A 217 3.27 19.52 9.76
CA VAL A 217 4.03 18.96 10.88
C VAL A 217 3.85 19.87 12.09
N ILE A 218 3.41 19.30 13.20
CA ILE A 218 3.13 20.04 14.45
C ILE A 218 4.01 19.49 15.58
N GLY A 219 4.41 20.39 16.48
CA GLY A 219 5.23 20.10 17.67
C GLY A 219 6.69 20.50 17.45
N LYS A 220 7.62 19.76 18.07
CA LYS A 220 9.06 19.91 17.82
C LYS A 220 9.38 19.37 16.42
N ALA A 221 9.02 20.13 15.40
CA ALA A 221 9.14 19.75 14.00
C ALA A 221 10.59 19.92 13.53
N ASP A 222 11.12 18.89 12.89
CA ASP A 222 12.38 18.94 12.17
C ASP A 222 12.31 18.06 10.91
N GLY A 223 13.27 18.20 10.00
CA GLY A 223 13.27 17.44 8.76
C GLY A 223 14.42 17.80 7.83
N VAL A 224 14.48 17.12 6.69
CA VAL A 224 15.42 17.41 5.61
C VAL A 224 14.70 17.28 4.27
N HIS A 225 14.98 18.22 3.38
CA HIS A 225 14.56 18.18 1.98
C HIS A 225 15.80 18.00 1.11
N LEU A 226 15.80 16.98 0.27
CA LEU A 226 16.92 16.61 -0.60
C LEU A 226 16.47 16.64 -2.05
N GLU A 227 17.17 17.43 -2.85
CA GLU A 227 17.03 17.44 -4.29
C GLU A 227 18.00 16.44 -4.94
N PRO A 228 17.64 15.82 -6.07
CA PRO A 228 18.59 15.05 -6.86
C PRO A 228 19.81 15.90 -7.21
N ARG A 229 21.00 15.34 -7.01
CA ARG A 229 22.23 16.04 -7.42
C ARG A 229 22.20 16.21 -8.94
N PRO A 230 22.41 17.42 -9.49
CA PRO A 230 22.46 17.63 -10.93
C PRO A 230 23.49 16.71 -11.60
N ALA A 231 23.19 16.28 -12.83
CA ALA A 231 24.14 15.51 -13.62
C ALA A 231 25.39 16.37 -13.81
N VAL A 232 26.55 15.84 -13.41
CA VAL A 232 27.82 16.48 -13.74
C VAL A 232 27.96 16.40 -15.25
N GLU A 233 27.88 17.55 -15.93
CA GLU A 233 28.21 17.62 -17.36
C GLU A 233 29.61 17.04 -17.53
N ALA A 234 29.73 16.01 -18.37
CA ALA A 234 31.04 15.46 -18.68
C ALA A 234 31.87 16.58 -19.30
N ASP A 235 32.94 16.97 -18.62
CA ASP A 235 33.88 17.98 -19.07
C ASP A 235 34.33 17.61 -20.49
N SER A 236 33.91 18.41 -21.48
CA SER A 236 34.06 18.09 -22.90
C SER A 236 35.50 18.23 -23.39
N VAL A 237 36.45 18.46 -22.48
CA VAL A 237 37.89 18.38 -22.72
C VAL A 237 38.41 16.95 -22.53
N LYS A 238 37.67 15.94 -23.00
CA LYS A 238 38.27 14.62 -23.27
C LYS A 238 39.08 14.75 -24.56
N ARG A 239 40.38 14.99 -24.40
CA ARG A 239 41.40 15.01 -25.45
C ARG A 239 41.08 13.94 -26.51
N ALA A 240 40.86 14.37 -27.75
CA ALA A 240 40.69 13.46 -28.88
C ALA A 240 41.84 12.44 -28.88
N ALA A 241 41.49 11.16 -28.97
CA ALA A 241 42.49 10.11 -29.13
C ALA A 241 43.33 10.44 -30.39
N PRO A 242 44.67 10.31 -30.34
CA PRO A 242 45.48 10.52 -31.52
C PRO A 242 45.00 9.60 -32.65
N PRO A 243 44.96 10.08 -33.91
CA PRO A 243 44.51 9.27 -35.03
C PRO A 243 45.37 7.99 -35.13
N ALA A 244 44.71 6.87 -35.40
CA ALA A 244 45.39 5.60 -35.59
C ALA A 244 46.40 5.70 -36.75
N PRO A 245 47.59 5.08 -36.63
CA PRO A 245 48.57 5.09 -37.70
C PRO A 245 47.99 4.42 -38.96
N PRO A 246 48.34 4.93 -40.17
CA PRO A 246 47.80 4.40 -41.42
C PRO A 246 48.19 2.94 -41.61
N ALA A 247 47.26 2.16 -42.16
CA ALA A 247 47.44 0.73 -42.42
C ALA A 247 48.67 0.48 -43.32
N PRO A 248 49.47 -0.57 -43.06
CA PRO A 248 50.61 -0.92 -43.90
C PRO A 248 50.16 -1.23 -45.32
N ARG A 249 50.87 -0.67 -46.31
CA ARG A 249 50.63 -0.91 -47.74
C ARG A 249 50.76 -2.41 -48.05
N ALA A 250 49.77 -2.94 -48.78
CA ALA A 250 49.80 -4.32 -49.26
C ALA A 250 51.05 -4.57 -50.13
N PRO A 251 51.69 -5.75 -50.02
CA PRO A 251 52.84 -6.09 -50.84
C PRO A 251 52.44 -6.20 -52.33
N PRO A 252 53.33 -5.83 -53.26
CA PRO A 252 53.04 -5.90 -54.69
C PRO A 252 52.81 -7.35 -55.14
N PRO A 253 51.92 -7.58 -56.12
CA PRO A 253 51.62 -8.92 -56.62
C PRO A 253 52.86 -9.55 -57.28
N PRO A 254 53.02 -10.88 -57.19
CA PRO A 254 54.17 -11.58 -57.77
C PRO A 254 54.19 -11.46 -59.30
N PRO A 255 55.39 -11.44 -59.92
CA PRO A 255 55.53 -11.31 -61.36
C PRO A 255 54.96 -12.54 -62.10
N PRO A 256 54.37 -12.35 -63.29
CA PRO A 256 53.78 -13.44 -64.06
C PRO A 256 54.85 -14.43 -64.56
N PRO A 257 54.53 -15.74 -64.66
CA PRO A 257 55.47 -16.76 -65.09
C PRO A 257 55.88 -16.58 -66.56
N PRO A 258 57.12 -16.94 -66.94
CA PRO A 258 57.63 -16.75 -68.30
C PRO A 258 56.89 -17.63 -69.30
N SER A 259 56.48 -17.03 -70.42
CA SER A 259 55.83 -17.69 -71.54
C SER A 259 56.75 -18.71 -72.19
N ALA A 260 56.31 -19.98 -72.24
CA ALA A 260 56.92 -20.99 -73.09
C ALA A 260 56.53 -20.73 -74.55
N VAL A 261 57.54 -20.56 -75.41
CA VAL A 261 57.40 -20.52 -76.87
C VAL A 261 57.91 -21.87 -77.39
N PRO A 262 57.23 -22.50 -78.37
CA PRO A 262 57.55 -23.84 -78.87
C PRO A 262 58.97 -24.01 -79.42
#